data_AF-A0A343JFL3-F1
#
_entry.id   AF-A0A343JFL3-F1
#
_cell.length_a   1.000
_cell.length_b   1.000
_cell.length_c   1.000
_cell.angle_alpha   90.00
_cell.angle_beta   90.00
_cell.angle_gamma   90.00
#
_symmetry.space_group_name_H-M   'P 1'
#
loop_
_entity.id
_entity.type
_entity.pdbx_description
1 polymer ?
#
loop_
_entity_poly.entity_id
_entity_poly.type
_entity_poly.pdbx_seq_one_letter_code
_entity_poly.pdbx_strand_id
1 'polypeptide(L)'
;MNISNLERQHTEIKELFKKLDNHIKSSNLEDNIDDMVWDINTLAGKLNIHMKTEDKFLYPELINSNNDKLKKIATEYSEEMGDIHNIFTEYKNKFNTKNKILSNKAEFIKESQKVLTLLVNRIQKEDLKLYPEIKTL
;
A
#
# COMPACT_ATOMS: atom_id res chain seq x y z
N MET A 1 -8.23 -21.32 -1.47
CA MET A 1 -8.60 -19.89 -1.45
C MET A 1 -8.18 -19.23 -2.76
N ASN A 2 -9.04 -18.42 -3.40
CA ASN A 2 -8.68 -17.72 -4.65
C ASN A 2 -8.16 -16.31 -4.33
N ILE A 3 -6.87 -16.08 -4.60
CA ILE A 3 -6.18 -14.81 -4.34
C ILE A 3 -5.92 -13.97 -5.60
N SER A 4 -6.40 -14.38 -6.77
CA SER A 4 -6.09 -13.71 -8.05
C SER A 4 -6.54 -12.26 -8.09
N ASN A 5 -7.63 -11.91 -7.40
CA ASN A 5 -8.06 -10.53 -7.29
C ASN A 5 -7.10 -9.67 -6.45
N LEU A 6 -6.51 -10.23 -5.39
CA LEU A 6 -5.52 -9.54 -4.57
C LEU A 6 -4.20 -9.36 -5.35
N GLU A 7 -3.76 -10.38 -6.10
CA GLU A 7 -2.59 -10.29 -6.99
C GLU A 7 -2.75 -9.19 -8.05
N ARG A 8 -3.96 -9.08 -8.63
CA ARG A 8 -4.30 -7.99 -9.56
C ARG A 8 -4.23 -6.63 -8.84
N GLN A 9 -4.80 -6.50 -7.65
CA GLN A 9 -4.73 -5.26 -6.86
C GLN A 9 -3.27 -4.87 -6.55
N HIS A 10 -2.40 -5.83 -6.21
CA HIS A 10 -0.98 -5.57 -5.98
C HIS A 10 -0.30 -5.01 -7.23
N THR A 11 -0.61 -5.56 -8.41
CA THR A 11 -0.08 -5.05 -9.67
C THR A 11 -0.46 -3.59 -9.87
N GLU A 12 -1.74 -3.25 -9.72
CA GLU A 12 -2.24 -1.87 -9.88
C GLU A 12 -1.63 -0.90 -8.85
N ILE A 13 -1.47 -1.34 -7.60
CA ILE A 13 -0.88 -0.53 -6.54
C ILE A 13 0.61 -0.28 -6.82
N LYS A 14 1.36 -1.31 -7.24
CA LYS A 14 2.79 -1.17 -7.60
C LYS A 14 3.00 -0.23 -8.79
N GLU A 15 2.10 -0.24 -9.78
CA GLU A 15 2.17 0.69 -10.90
C GLU A 15 2.05 2.15 -10.44
N LEU A 16 1.12 2.44 -9.53
CA LEU A 16 0.97 3.78 -8.93
C LEU A 16 2.19 4.16 -8.10
N PHE A 17 2.78 3.24 -7.34
CA PHE A 17 4.03 3.51 -6.62
C PHE A 17 5.16 3.90 -7.55
N LYS A 18 5.32 3.17 -8.67
CA LYS A 18 6.35 3.48 -9.66
C LYS A 18 6.13 4.85 -10.28
N LYS A 19 4.88 5.23 -10.58
CA LYS A 19 4.56 6.58 -11.10
C LYS A 19 4.91 7.65 -10.08
N LEU A 20 4.43 7.52 -8.85
CA LEU A 20 4.70 8.48 -7.77
C LEU A 20 6.20 8.63 -7.49
N ASP A 21 6.93 7.52 -7.38
CA ASP A 21 8.38 7.51 -7.16
C ASP A 21 9.13 8.24 -8.29
N ASN A 22 8.72 8.05 -9.55
CA ASN A 22 9.28 8.78 -10.69
C ASN A 22 9.01 10.29 -10.60
N HIS A 23 7.79 10.69 -10.23
CA HIS A 23 7.44 12.10 -10.07
C HIS A 23 8.24 12.77 -8.95
N ILE A 24 8.38 12.09 -7.81
CA ILE A 24 9.14 12.58 -6.64
C ILE A 24 10.63 12.75 -6.96
N LYS A 25 11.19 11.88 -7.83
CA LYS A 25 12.59 11.94 -8.27
C LYS A 25 12.84 12.91 -9.42
N SER A 26 11.80 13.46 -10.04
CA SER A 26 11.94 14.43 -11.12
C SER A 26 12.51 15.76 -10.61
N SER A 27 13.23 16.49 -11.48
CA SER A 27 13.88 17.75 -11.13
C SER A 27 12.91 18.90 -10.86
N ASN A 28 11.67 18.81 -11.36
CA ASN A 28 10.64 19.81 -11.13
C ASN A 28 9.30 19.17 -10.77
N LEU A 29 8.99 19.19 -9.46
CA LEU A 29 7.78 18.64 -8.89
C LEU A 29 6.51 19.37 -9.34
N GLU A 30 6.62 20.64 -9.74
CA GLU A 30 5.47 21.46 -10.14
C GLU A 30 4.88 21.05 -11.49
N ASP A 31 5.73 20.53 -12.41
CA ASP A 31 5.32 20.19 -13.78
C ASP A 31 4.27 19.06 -13.81
N ASN A 32 4.24 18.22 -12.78
CA ASN A 32 3.35 17.06 -12.69
C ASN A 32 2.47 17.08 -11.43
N ILE A 33 2.32 18.24 -10.78
CA ILE A 33 1.70 18.32 -9.45
C ILE A 33 0.24 17.85 -9.44
N ASP A 34 -0.50 18.12 -10.50
CA ASP A 34 -1.91 17.71 -10.62
C ASP A 34 -2.03 16.19 -10.81
N ASP A 35 -1.13 15.59 -11.61
CA ASP A 35 -1.04 14.13 -11.77
C ASP A 35 -0.63 13.45 -10.46
N MET A 36 0.31 14.02 -9.71
CA MET A 36 0.72 13.49 -8.41
C MET A 36 -0.42 13.52 -7.38
N VAL A 37 -1.18 14.61 -7.34
CA VAL A 37 -2.37 14.70 -6.48
C VAL A 37 -3.39 13.64 -6.87
N TRP A 38 -3.62 13.44 -8.17
CA TRP A 38 -4.51 12.41 -8.66
C TRP A 38 -4.01 11.00 -8.28
N ASP A 39 -2.73 10.71 -8.49
CA ASP A 39 -2.12 9.41 -8.19
C ASP A 39 -2.16 9.10 -6.69
N ILE A 40 -1.89 10.07 -5.81
CA ILE A 40 -1.98 9.90 -4.34
C ILE A 40 -3.40 9.54 -3.92
N ASN A 41 -4.41 10.25 -4.43
CA ASN A 41 -5.80 9.99 -4.08
C ASN A 41 -6.30 8.67 -4.68
N THR A 42 -5.90 8.32 -5.90
CA THR A 42 -6.20 7.03 -6.53
C THR A 42 -5.57 5.88 -5.76
N LEU A 43 -4.30 6.02 -5.38
CA LEU A 43 -3.59 5.06 -4.55
C LEU A 43 -4.31 4.85 -3.21
N ALA A 44 -4.77 5.93 -2.58
CA ALA A 44 -5.54 5.84 -1.34
C ALA A 44 -6.83 5.04 -1.49
N GLY A 45 -7.57 5.26 -2.57
CA GLY A 45 -8.77 4.50 -2.88
C GLY A 45 -8.47 3.01 -3.05
N LYS A 46 -7.44 2.67 -3.85
CA LYS A 46 -7.06 1.27 -4.10
C LYS A 46 -6.54 0.57 -2.85
N LEU A 47 -5.67 1.20 -2.08
CA LEU A 47 -5.17 0.66 -0.80
C LEU A 47 -6.30 0.38 0.18
N ASN A 48 -7.27 1.30 0.30
CA ASN A 48 -8.41 1.11 1.19
C ASN A 48 -9.29 -0.07 0.76
N ILE A 49 -9.52 -0.26 -0.54
CA ILE A 49 -10.27 -1.41 -1.05
C ILE A 49 -9.50 -2.72 -0.80
N HIS A 50 -8.21 -2.71 -1.08
CA HIS A 50 -7.33 -3.85 -0.87
C HIS A 50 -7.32 -4.28 0.61
N MET A 51 -6.98 -3.38 1.52
CA MET A 51 -6.98 -3.64 2.96
C MET A 51 -8.32 -4.17 3.47
N LYS A 52 -9.44 -3.54 3.09
CA LYS A 52 -10.78 -4.01 3.48
C LYS A 52 -11.09 -5.42 2.98
N THR A 53 -10.54 -5.80 1.83
CA THR A 53 -10.68 -7.15 1.29
C THR A 53 -9.90 -8.12 2.17
N GLU A 54 -8.69 -7.76 2.59
CA GLU A 54 -7.87 -8.62 3.43
C GLU A 54 -8.43 -8.77 4.85
N ASP A 55 -8.79 -7.66 5.50
CA ASP A 55 -9.33 -7.64 6.86
C ASP A 55 -10.65 -8.38 6.99
N LYS A 56 -11.48 -8.33 5.95
CA LYS A 56 -12.80 -8.96 5.99
C LYS A 56 -12.78 -10.42 5.58
N PHE A 57 -11.83 -10.82 4.73
CA PHE A 57 -11.85 -12.14 4.11
C PHE A 57 -10.53 -12.90 4.29
N LEU A 58 -9.41 -12.35 3.81
CA LEU A 58 -8.11 -13.05 3.78
C LEU A 58 -7.62 -13.41 5.19
N TYR A 59 -7.36 -12.41 6.04
CA TYR A 59 -6.75 -12.67 7.35
C TYR A 59 -7.65 -13.49 8.26
N PRO A 60 -8.97 -13.22 8.38
CA PRO A 60 -9.84 -14.05 9.22
C PRO A 60 -9.86 -15.52 8.80
N GLU A 61 -9.87 -15.83 7.51
CA GLU A 61 -9.86 -17.22 7.04
C GLU A 61 -8.55 -17.93 7.40
N LEU A 62 -7.41 -17.27 7.22
CA LEU A 62 -6.10 -17.83 7.53
C LEU A 62 -5.84 -17.98 9.03
N ILE A 63 -6.25 -17.01 9.83
CA ILE A 63 -6.15 -17.03 11.29
C ILE A 63 -6.97 -18.19 11.88
N ASN A 64 -8.14 -18.48 11.30
CA ASN A 64 -8.99 -19.59 11.74
C ASN A 64 -8.61 -20.95 11.12
N SER A 65 -7.55 -21.02 10.31
CA SER A 65 -7.11 -22.27 9.69
C SER A 65 -6.43 -23.23 10.69
N ASN A 66 -6.38 -24.51 10.33
CA ASN A 66 -5.64 -25.54 11.07
C ASN A 66 -4.12 -25.51 10.79
N ASN A 67 -3.64 -24.56 9.98
CA ASN A 67 -2.22 -24.42 9.65
C ASN A 67 -1.60 -23.33 10.54
N ASP A 68 -0.87 -23.75 11.57
CA ASP A 68 -0.27 -22.83 12.56
C ASP A 68 0.72 -21.83 11.94
N LYS A 69 1.40 -22.21 10.85
CA LYS A 69 2.30 -21.32 10.12
C LYS A 69 1.52 -20.20 9.45
N LEU A 70 0.44 -20.52 8.74
CA LEU A 70 -0.42 -19.52 8.09
C LEU A 70 -1.12 -18.63 9.10
N LYS A 71 -1.61 -19.22 10.20
CA LYS A 71 -2.22 -18.48 11.31
C LYS A 71 -1.26 -17.41 11.84
N LYS A 72 -0.02 -17.80 12.15
CA LYS A 72 1.00 -16.86 12.65
C LYS A 72 1.29 -15.74 11.66
N ILE A 73 1.55 -16.08 10.39
CA ILE A 73 1.84 -15.08 9.34
C ILE A 73 0.66 -14.12 9.19
N ALA A 74 -0.57 -14.63 9.13
CA ALA A 74 -1.77 -13.83 8.94
C ALA A 74 -2.03 -12.87 10.12
N THR A 75 -1.84 -13.30 11.37
CA THR A 75 -1.95 -12.43 12.54
C THR A 75 -0.93 -11.29 12.47
N GLU A 76 0.36 -11.61 12.26
CA GLU A 76 1.43 -10.61 12.17
C GLU A 76 1.17 -9.60 11.03
N TYR A 77 0.69 -10.09 9.88
CA TYR A 77 0.52 -9.28 8.67
C TYR A 77 -0.74 -8.41 8.73
N SER A 78 -1.77 -8.84 9.44
CA SER A 78 -2.97 -8.05 9.71
C SER A 78 -2.66 -6.87 10.64
N GLU A 79 -1.93 -7.10 11.73
CA GLU A 79 -1.48 -6.04 12.64
C GLU A 79 -0.59 -5.02 11.92
N GLU A 80 0.42 -5.49 11.19
CA GLU A 80 1.32 -4.62 10.41
C GLU A 80 0.54 -3.78 9.37
N MET A 81 -0.46 -4.36 8.71
CA MET A 81 -1.25 -3.65 7.71
C MET A 81 -2.12 -2.55 8.33
N GLY A 82 -2.66 -2.77 9.53
CA GLY A 82 -3.39 -1.76 10.28
C GLY A 82 -2.53 -0.53 10.60
N ASP A 83 -1.29 -0.74 11.04
CA ASP A 83 -0.34 0.34 11.31
C ASP A 83 0.03 1.12 10.03
N ILE A 84 0.29 0.40 8.93
CA ILE A 84 0.60 1.01 7.63
C ILE A 84 -0.58 1.85 7.12
N HIS A 85 -1.81 1.39 7.33
CA HIS A 85 -3.00 2.14 6.95
C HIS A 85 -3.12 3.48 7.68
N ASN A 86 -2.83 3.49 8.98
CA ASN A 86 -2.83 4.71 9.78
C ASN A 86 -1.78 5.70 9.26
N ILE A 87 -0.54 5.22 9.08
CA ILE A 87 0.58 6.03 8.54
C ILE A 87 0.22 6.60 7.16
N PHE A 88 -0.32 5.78 6.26
CA PHE A 88 -0.70 6.22 4.93
C PHE A 88 -1.86 7.22 4.95
N THR A 89 -2.83 7.04 5.85
CA THR A 89 -3.97 7.96 6.01
C THR A 89 -3.51 9.34 6.46
N GLU A 90 -2.59 9.41 7.42
CA GLU A 90 -1.97 10.66 7.87
C GLU A 90 -1.21 11.35 6.73
N TYR A 91 -0.34 10.61 6.03
CA TYR A 91 0.39 11.08 4.86
C TYR A 91 -0.56 11.64 3.78
N LYS A 92 -1.60 10.88 3.42
CA LYS A 92 -2.58 11.32 2.43
C LYS A 92 -3.27 12.60 2.89
N ASN A 93 -3.72 12.68 4.13
CA ASN A 93 -4.39 13.89 4.63
C ASN A 93 -3.45 15.11 4.63
N LYS A 94 -2.15 14.89 4.81
CA LYS A 94 -1.13 15.93 4.72
C LYS A 94 -0.85 16.38 3.29
N PHE A 95 -1.05 15.55 2.26
CA PHE A 95 -0.61 15.83 0.90
C PHE A 95 -1.66 15.61 -0.21
N ASN A 96 -2.94 15.44 0.11
CA ASN A 96 -4.00 15.15 -0.87
C ASN A 96 -4.42 16.30 -1.79
N THR A 97 -3.76 17.46 -1.75
CA THR A 97 -4.09 18.61 -2.60
C THR A 97 -2.82 19.32 -3.04
N LYS A 98 -2.89 19.97 -4.20
CA LYS A 98 -1.79 20.78 -4.78
C LYS A 98 -1.23 21.78 -3.76
N ASN A 99 -2.09 22.57 -3.13
CA ASN A 99 -1.67 23.58 -2.15
C ASN A 99 -0.90 22.98 -0.98
N LYS A 100 -1.35 21.85 -0.44
CA LYS A 100 -0.66 21.18 0.67
C LYS A 100 0.73 20.69 0.26
N ILE A 101 0.87 20.09 -0.92
CA ILE A 101 2.17 19.64 -1.42
C ILE A 101 3.11 20.84 -1.66
N LEU A 102 2.62 21.88 -2.34
CA LEU A 102 3.43 23.06 -2.67
C LEU A 102 3.86 23.86 -1.43
N SER A 103 3.05 23.85 -0.36
CA SER A 103 3.38 24.52 0.90
C SER A 103 4.58 23.91 1.64
N ASN A 104 4.90 22.63 1.42
CA ASN A 104 6.07 21.99 2.01
C ASN A 104 6.61 20.84 1.15
N LYS A 105 7.23 21.19 0.01
CA LYS A 105 7.76 20.22 -0.96
C LYS A 105 8.82 19.29 -0.39
N ALA A 106 9.72 19.81 0.45
CA ALA A 106 10.81 19.02 1.02
C ALA A 106 10.28 17.93 1.96
N GLU A 107 9.29 18.27 2.78
CA GLU A 107 8.62 17.32 3.65
C GLU A 107 7.79 16.30 2.86
N PHE A 108 7.07 16.77 1.83
CA PHE A 108 6.36 15.88 0.91
C PHE A 108 7.28 14.81 0.32
N ILE A 109 8.43 15.20 -0.24
CA ILE A 109 9.39 14.26 -0.85
C ILE A 109 9.87 13.23 0.19
N LYS A 110 10.30 13.71 1.37
CA LYS A 110 10.81 12.86 2.45
C LYS A 110 9.76 11.85 2.93
N GLU A 111 8.54 12.31 3.20
CA GLU A 111 7.47 11.43 3.70
C GLU A 111 6.97 10.47 2.63
N SER A 112 6.87 10.92 1.38
CA SER A 112 6.48 10.06 0.27
C SER A 112 7.44 8.90 0.11
N GLN A 113 8.76 9.14 0.14
CA GLN A 113 9.77 8.09 0.06
C GLN A 113 9.63 7.07 1.20
N LYS A 114 9.41 7.54 2.43
CA LYS A 114 9.19 6.68 3.60
C LYS A 114 7.94 5.80 3.42
N VAL A 115 6.82 6.42 3.06
CA VAL A 115 5.52 5.73 2.95
C VAL A 115 5.50 4.75 1.78
N LEU A 116 6.03 5.13 0.61
CA LEU A 116 6.15 4.23 -0.54
C LEU A 116 7.03 3.03 -0.22
N THR A 117 8.14 3.22 0.50
CA THR A 117 9.00 2.11 0.94
C THR A 117 8.27 1.13 1.86
N LEU A 118 7.51 1.64 2.84
CA LEU A 118 6.72 0.80 3.74
C LEU A 118 5.71 -0.06 2.97
N LEU A 119 4.97 0.56 2.05
CA LEU A 119 3.95 -0.14 1.28
C LEU A 119 4.53 -1.17 0.30
N VAL A 120 5.64 -0.84 -0.38
CA VAL A 120 6.34 -1.78 -1.27
C VAL A 120 6.81 -2.99 -0.48
N ASN A 121 7.46 -2.78 0.67
CA ASN A 121 7.93 -3.86 1.52
C ASN A 121 6.77 -4.74 1.99
N ARG A 122 5.62 -4.14 2.32
CA ARG A 122 4.44 -4.87 2.77
C ARG A 122 3.85 -5.77 1.69
N ILE A 123 3.68 -5.25 0.47
CA ILE A 123 3.21 -6.03 -0.67
C ILE A 123 4.20 -7.14 -1.03
N GLN A 124 5.51 -6.86 -0.96
CA GLN A 124 6.53 -7.88 -1.21
C GLN A 124 6.49 -9.03 -0.18
N LYS A 125 6.20 -8.72 1.10
CA LYS A 125 6.01 -9.75 2.12
C LYS A 125 4.85 -10.68 1.77
N GLU A 126 3.70 -10.15 1.34
CA GLU A 126 2.59 -10.99 0.86
C GLU A 126 2.97 -11.83 -0.35
N ASP A 127 3.46 -11.18 -1.41
CA ASP A 127 3.71 -11.83 -2.69
C ASP A 127 4.75 -12.95 -2.60
N LEU A 128 5.78 -12.74 -1.78
CA LEU A 128 6.93 -13.66 -1.69
C LEU A 128 6.80 -14.65 -0.54
N LYS A 129 5.95 -14.39 0.46
CA LYS A 129 5.80 -15.26 1.64
C LYS A 129 4.39 -15.76 1.82
N LEU A 130 3.38 -14.89 1.88
CA LEU A 130 2.02 -15.34 2.20
C LEU A 130 1.35 -16.07 1.03
N TYR A 131 1.35 -15.47 -0.16
CA TYR A 131 0.66 -16.02 -1.34
C TYR A 131 1.20 -17.38 -1.79
N PRO A 132 2.52 -17.65 -1.77
CA PRO A 132 3.03 -18.99 -2.05
C PRO A 132 2.49 -20.04 -1.09
N GLU A 133 2.43 -19.74 0.21
CA GLU A 133 1.93 -20.68 1.22
C GLU A 133 0.44 -20.97 1.03
N ILE A 134 -0.36 -19.95 0.67
CA ILE A 134 -1.79 -20.14 0.34
C ILE A 134 -1.97 -21.04 -0.89
N LYS A 135 -1.10 -20.91 -1.90
CA LYS A 135 -1.16 -21.74 -3.13
C LYS A 135 -0.74 -23.19 -2.90
N THR A 136 -0.11 -23.49 -1.77
CA THR A 136 0.23 -24.88 -1.39
C THR A 136 -0.87 -25.59 -0.58
N LEU A 137 -1.94 -24.88 -0.20
CA LEU A 137 -3.14 -25.45 0.40
C LEU A 137 -4.00 -26.18 -0.65
#